data_AF-A0A9X8QVW8-F1
#
_entry.id   AF-A0A9X8QVW8-F1
#
_cell.length_a   1.000
_cell.length_b   1.000
_cell.length_c   1.000
_cell.angle_alpha   90.00
_cell.angle_beta   90.00
_cell.angle_gamma   90.00
#
_symmetry.space_group_name_H-M   'P 1'
#
loop_
_entity.id
_entity.type
_entity.pdbx_description
1 polymer ?
#
loop_
_entity_poly.entity_id
_entity_poly.type
_entity_poly.pdbx_seq_one_letter_code
_entity_poly.pdbx_strand_id
1 'polypeptide(L)'
;MQLGDTLAQEALIAGSKTAATTDARGAIRLAVTLPDGAVQHFERPPDGSCADWRAADLEAPGSGFAFDEPVTEQWGHALTIVAHNSLT
;
A
#
# COMPACT_ATOMS: atom_id res chain seq x y z
N MET A 1 -5.37 -14.46 8.68
CA MET A 1 -4.93 -13.14 8.19
C MET A 1 -5.40 -13.05 6.74
N GLN A 2 -5.98 -11.93 6.32
CA GLN A 2 -6.35 -11.75 4.91
C GLN A 2 -5.08 -11.55 4.06
N LEU A 3 -5.15 -11.73 2.75
CA LEU A 3 -3.99 -11.57 1.88
C LEU A 3 -3.44 -10.14 1.95
N GLY A 4 -4.29 -9.11 1.85
CA GLY A 4 -3.89 -7.71 2.00
C GLY A 4 -3.19 -7.40 3.34
N ASP A 5 -3.64 -7.98 4.46
CA ASP A 5 -2.95 -7.85 5.76
C ASP A 5 -1.55 -8.47 5.74
N THR A 6 -1.42 -9.63 5.09
CA THR A 6 -0.13 -10.34 4.98
C THR A 6 0.84 -9.52 4.15
N LEU A 7 0.39 -9.01 3.00
CA LEU A 7 1.19 -8.12 2.15
C LEU A 7 1.59 -6.84 2.88
N ALA A 8 0.67 -6.23 3.63
CA ALA A 8 0.95 -5.04 4.44
C ALA A 8 1.99 -5.34 5.53
N GLN A 9 1.83 -6.44 6.26
CA GLN A 9 2.77 -6.85 7.29
C GLN A 9 4.17 -7.09 6.72
N GLU A 10 4.27 -7.87 5.64
CA GLU A 10 5.56 -8.19 5.01
C GLU A 10 6.24 -6.93 4.47
N ALA A 11 5.49 -6.07 3.78
CA ALA A 11 6.01 -4.81 3.27
C ALA A 11 6.50 -3.90 4.41
N LEU A 12 5.77 -3.80 5.52
CA LEU A 12 6.16 -2.95 6.65
C LEU A 12 7.36 -3.50 7.43
N ILE A 13 7.54 -4.82 7.49
CA ILE A 13 8.65 -5.47 8.19
C ILE A 13 9.92 -5.50 7.33
N ALA A 14 9.79 -5.88 6.06
CA ALA A 14 10.92 -6.14 5.18
C ALA A 14 11.23 -4.97 4.24
N GLY A 15 10.32 -4.01 4.08
CA GLY A 15 10.46 -2.88 3.18
C GLY A 15 11.72 -2.06 3.45
N SER A 16 12.49 -1.83 2.40
CA SER A 16 13.76 -1.08 2.45
C SER A 16 13.61 0.39 2.09
N LYS A 17 12.59 0.72 1.28
CA LYS A 17 12.29 2.08 0.82
C LYS A 17 10.78 2.24 0.64
N THR A 18 10.30 3.45 0.90
CA THR A 18 8.89 3.80 0.72
C THR A 18 8.77 5.08 -0.10
N ALA A 19 7.77 5.13 -0.97
CA ALA A 19 7.40 6.31 -1.71
C ALA A 19 5.89 6.46 -1.69
N ALA A 20 5.40 7.66 -1.41
CA ALA A 20 3.99 7.97 -1.40
C ALA A 20 3.68 9.04 -2.43
N THR A 21 2.55 8.90 -3.12
CA THR A 21 2.07 9.88 -4.08
C THR A 21 0.57 10.06 -3.93
N THR A 22 0.09 11.27 -4.11
CA THR A 22 -1.34 11.56 -4.22
C THR A 22 -1.69 11.72 -5.70
N ASP A 23 -2.68 10.98 -6.19
CA ASP A 23 -3.13 11.10 -7.58
C ASP A 23 -4.03 12.34 -7.80
N ALA A 24 -4.42 12.59 -9.05
CA ALA A 24 -5.27 13.73 -9.40
C ALA A 24 -6.68 13.69 -8.77
N ARG A 25 -7.10 12.53 -8.26
CA ARG A 25 -8.38 12.33 -7.56
C ARG A 25 -8.22 12.41 -6.04
N GLY A 26 -7.00 12.60 -5.54
CA GLY A 26 -6.70 12.65 -4.11
C GLY A 26 -6.46 11.29 -3.47
N ALA A 27 -6.45 10.19 -4.24
CA ALA A 27 -6.12 8.88 -3.70
C ALA A 27 -4.64 8.82 -3.33
N ILE A 28 -4.33 8.25 -2.18
CA ILE A 28 -2.96 8.06 -1.72
C ILE A 28 -2.50 6.70 -2.19
N ARG A 29 -1.39 6.67 -2.92
CA ARG A 29 -0.68 5.46 -3.29
C ARG A 29 0.61 5.37 -2.51
N LEU A 30 0.83 4.23 -1.89
CA LEU A 30 2.07 3.89 -1.20
C LEU A 30 2.75 2.75 -1.95
N ALA A 31 4.01 2.95 -2.32
CA ALA A 31 4.88 1.94 -2.88
C ALA A 31 5.95 1.58 -1.86
N VAL A 32 6.10 0.29 -1.57
CA VAL A 32 7.11 -0.23 -0.65
C VAL A 32 8.03 -1.16 -1.42
N THR A 33 9.32 -0.82 -1.50
CA THR A 33 10.34 -1.65 -2.16
C THR A 33 10.85 -2.72 -1.20
N LEU A 34 10.65 -3.98 -1.55
CA LEU A 34 11.10 -5.15 -0.81
C LEU A 34 12.60 -5.43 -1.06
N PRO A 35 13.26 -6.25 -0.22
CA PRO A 35 14.71 -6.51 -0.33
C PRO A 35 15.16 -7.18 -1.63
N ASP A 36 14.27 -7.94 -2.28
CA ASP A 36 14.50 -8.58 -3.57
C ASP A 36 14.32 -7.60 -4.76
N GLY A 37 13.95 -6.35 -4.48
CA GLY A 37 13.68 -5.31 -5.47
C GLY A 37 12.24 -5.28 -5.98
N ALA A 38 11.38 -6.20 -5.57
CA ALA A 38 9.95 -6.13 -5.86
C ALA A 38 9.31 -4.91 -5.18
N VAL A 39 8.20 -4.42 -5.73
CA VAL A 39 7.47 -3.27 -5.17
C VAL A 39 6.06 -3.70 -4.84
N GLN A 40 5.72 -3.65 -3.56
CA GLN A 40 4.34 -3.83 -3.10
C GLN A 40 3.63 -2.48 -3.13
N HIS A 41 2.48 -2.44 -3.78
CA HIS A 41 1.66 -1.23 -3.87
C HIS A 41 0.44 -1.34 -2.96
N PHE A 42 0.06 -0.19 -2.40
CA PHE A 42 -1.17 0.02 -1.65
C PHE A 42 -1.85 1.32 -2.11
N GLU A 43 -3.17 1.35 -2.07
CA GLU A 43 -3.97 2.55 -2.35
C GLU A 43 -5.01 2.77 -1.26
N ARG A 44 -5.27 4.04 -0.94
CA ARG A 44 -6.41 4.48 -0.13
C ARG A 44 -7.13 5.60 -0.86
N PRO A 45 -8.47 5.57 -0.97
CA PRO A 45 -9.23 6.66 -1.56
C PRO A 45 -9.06 7.98 -0.76
N PRO A 46 -9.33 9.14 -1.38
CA PRO A 46 -9.14 10.47 -0.77
C PRO A 46 -9.84 10.62 0.59
N ASP A 47 -11.09 10.19 0.67
CA ASP A 47 -11.92 10.24 1.88
C ASP A 47 -11.91 8.90 2.65
N GLY A 48 -10.96 8.02 2.33
CA GLY A 48 -10.82 6.70 2.92
C GLY A 48 -10.26 6.74 4.34
N SER A 49 -10.79 5.87 5.18
CA SER A 49 -10.29 5.53 6.51
C SER A 49 -9.12 4.53 6.44
N CYS A 50 -8.56 4.20 7.60
CA CYS A 50 -7.55 3.15 7.72
C CYS A 50 -8.05 1.77 7.23
N ALA A 51 -9.36 1.49 7.25
CA ALA A 51 -9.92 0.23 6.74
C ALA A 51 -10.12 0.20 5.21
N ASP A 52 -9.93 1.35 4.54
CA ASP A 52 -10.13 1.50 3.10
C ASP A 52 -8.85 1.32 2.30
N TRP A 53 -7.74 0.99 2.97
CA TRP A 53 -6.52 0.58 2.28
C TRP A 53 -6.76 -0.73 1.52
N ARG A 54 -6.21 -0.76 0.30
CA ARG A 54 -6.19 -1.94 -0.56
C ARG A 54 -4.77 -2.20 -1.01
N ALA A 55 -4.34 -3.46 -0.92
CA ALA A 55 -3.10 -3.90 -1.52
C ALA A 55 -3.36 -4.27 -2.99
N ALA A 56 -2.34 -4.12 -3.83
CA ALA A 56 -2.37 -4.72 -5.14
C ALA A 56 -1.99 -6.19 -5.05
N ASP A 57 -2.80 -7.09 -5.63
CA ASP A 57 -2.28 -8.40 -6.01
C ASP A 57 -1.27 -8.19 -7.15
N LEU A 58 -0.19 -8.95 -7.12
CA LEU A 58 0.96 -8.78 -7.98
C LEU A 58 0.64 -9.34 -9.37
N GLU A 59 -0.20 -8.63 -10.14
CA GLU A 59 -0.44 -9.00 -11.54
C GLU A 59 0.68 -8.50 -12.46
N ALA A 60 0.97 -9.34 -13.46
CA ALA A 60 2.14 -9.29 -14.32
C ALA A 60 2.42 -7.91 -14.97
N PRO A 61 3.67 -7.65 -15.41
CA PRO A 61 4.06 -6.40 -16.04
C PRO A 61 3.10 -5.97 -17.16
N GLY A 62 2.47 -4.82 -17.00
CA GLY A 62 1.59 -4.21 -18.00
C GLY A 62 0.08 -4.40 -17.79
N SER A 63 -0.37 -5.14 -16.75
CA SER A 63 -1.82 -5.30 -16.49
C SER A 63 -2.47 -4.10 -15.81
N GLY A 64 -1.67 -3.22 -15.18
CA GLY A 64 -2.19 -2.17 -14.30
C GLY A 64 -2.57 -2.77 -12.96
N PHE A 65 -2.02 -2.23 -11.87
CA PHE A 65 -2.26 -2.74 -10.52
C PHE A 65 -3.76 -2.69 -10.19
N ALA A 66 -4.37 -3.84 -9.90
CA ALA A 66 -5.70 -3.89 -9.30
C ALA A 66 -5.54 -3.84 -7.78
N PHE A 67 -6.12 -2.82 -7.13
CA PHE A 67 -6.11 -2.67 -5.67
C PHE A 67 -7.38 -3.27 -5.07
N ASP A 68 -7.48 -4.59 -5.11
CA ASP A 68 -8.66 -5.36 -4.69
C ASP A 68 -8.49 -6.03 -3.33
N GLU A 69 -7.26 -6.23 -2.88
CA GLU A 69 -6.99 -6.95 -1.63
C GLU A 69 -7.25 -6.08 -0.38
N PRO A 70 -8.25 -6.40 0.46
CA PRO A 70 -8.57 -5.61 1.64
C PRO A 70 -7.45 -5.66 2.69
N VAL A 71 -7.12 -4.49 3.23
CA VAL A 71 -6.24 -4.33 4.39
C VAL A 71 -7.10 -3.90 5.58
N THR A 72 -6.99 -4.62 6.69
CA THR A 72 -7.72 -4.31 7.92
C THR A 72 -7.24 -3.00 8.55
N GLU A 73 -8.09 -2.41 9.39
CA GLU A 73 -7.82 -1.13 10.06
C GLU A 73 -6.48 -1.11 10.81
N GLN A 74 -6.11 -2.22 11.46
CA GLN A 74 -4.85 -2.35 12.19
C GLN A 74 -3.64 -2.07 11.29
N TRP A 75 -3.58 -2.72 10.13
CA TRP A 75 -2.49 -2.57 9.18
C TRP A 75 -2.60 -1.28 8.37
N GLY A 76 -3.82 -0.86 8.03
CA GLY A 76 -4.03 0.42 7.34
C GLY A 76 -3.68 1.64 8.20
N HIS A 77 -3.74 1.55 9.52
CA HIS A 77 -3.20 2.59 10.41
C HIS A 77 -1.67 2.72 10.25
N ALA A 78 -0.97 1.58 10.21
CA ALA A 78 0.48 1.58 9.96
C ALA A 78 0.84 2.11 8.57
N LEU A 79 0.12 1.69 7.52
CA LEU A 79 0.29 2.21 6.16
C LEU A 79 0.06 3.73 6.09
N THR A 80 -0.93 4.25 6.83
CA THR A 80 -1.22 5.69 6.89
C THR A 80 -0.05 6.47 7.49
N ILE A 81 0.56 5.98 8.57
CA ILE A 81 1.74 6.62 9.19
C ILE A 81 2.91 6.65 8.21
N VAL A 82 3.19 5.52 7.55
CA VAL A 82 4.28 5.43 6.58
C VAL A 82 4.03 6.34 5.39
N ALA A 83 2.83 6.34 4.82
CA ALA A 83 2.46 7.20 3.71
C ALA A 83 2.61 8.69 4.07
N HIS A 84 2.19 9.10 5.26
CA HIS A 84 2.35 10.48 5.73
C HIS A 84 3.82 10.90 5.80
N ASN A 85 4.69 10.06 6.37
CA ASN A 85 6.13 10.32 6.48
C ASN A 85 6.85 10.31 5.12
N SER A 86 6.27 9.66 4.11
CA SER A 86 6.81 9.62 2.74
C SER A 86 6.34 10.76 1.85
N LEU A 87 5.37 11.56 2.29
CA LEU A 87 4.88 12.75 1.56
C LEU A 87 5.57 14.05 2.01
N THR A 88 6.32 14.03 3.13
CA THR A 88 7.06 15.16 3.69
C THR A 88 8.49 15.24 3.16
#